data_AF-A0A6I8MHG7-F1
#
_entry.id   AF-A0A6I8MHG7-F1
#
_cell.length_a   1.000
_cell.length_b   1.000
_cell.length_c   1.000
_cell.angle_alpha   90.00
_cell.angle_beta   90.00
_cell.angle_gamma   90.00
#
_symmetry.space_group_name_H-M   'P 1'
#
loop_
_entity.id
_entity.type
_entity.pdbx_description
1 polymer ?
#
loop_
_entity_poly.entity_id
_entity_poly.type
_entity_poly.pdbx_seq_one_letter_code
_entity_poly.pdbx_strand_id
1 'polypeptide(L)'
;MTNSKKTPAQAEATGDNITFEVEVKDKKITLTAPASLDDAPVATAIAWEEEKFVKAFSLILGPQQMQKLTNAGATVRDFTEVIMPAYTEATGLGED
;
A
#
# COMPACT_ATOMS: atom_id res chain seq x y z
N MET A 1 27.85 13.33 13.24
CA MET A 1 27.12 12.14 12.75
C MET A 1 25.83 12.62 12.15
N THR A 2 25.81 12.85 10.84
CA THR A 2 24.65 13.41 10.11
C THR A 2 23.58 12.34 9.98
N ASN A 3 22.45 12.64 10.62
CA ASN A 3 21.20 11.88 10.64
C ASN A 3 20.81 11.47 9.21
N SER A 4 20.69 10.16 8.96
CA SER A 4 20.28 9.58 7.70
C SER A 4 18.94 10.16 7.26
N LYS A 5 18.95 10.96 6.18
CA LYS A 5 17.74 11.31 5.43
C LYS A 5 17.13 9.99 4.92
N LYS A 6 16.07 9.54 5.58
CA LYS A 6 15.16 8.50 5.06
C LYS A 6 14.59 9.07 3.77
N THR A 7 15.14 8.67 2.63
CA THR A 7 14.65 9.05 1.31
C THR A 7 13.18 8.65 1.20
N PRO A 8 12.28 9.54 0.73
CA PRO A 8 10.90 9.17 0.48
C PRO A 8 10.89 8.01 -0.53
N ALA A 9 10.00 7.05 -0.31
CA ALA A 9 9.82 5.91 -1.20
C ALA A 9 9.70 6.43 -2.64
N GLN A 10 10.61 5.98 -3.52
CA GLN A 10 10.59 6.35 -4.93
C GLN A 10 9.42 5.60 -5.56
N ALA A 11 8.24 6.22 -5.58
CA ALA A 11 7.10 5.67 -6.29
C ALA A 11 7.36 5.76 -7.79
N GLU A 12 7.71 4.63 -8.42
CA GLU A 12 7.85 4.55 -9.87
C GLU A 12 6.51 4.14 -10.47
N ALA A 13 5.82 5.09 -11.12
CA ALA A 13 4.62 4.82 -11.90
C ALA A 13 5.03 4.17 -13.23
N THR A 14 4.73 2.89 -13.41
CA THR A 14 4.96 2.17 -14.67
C THR A 14 3.60 1.78 -15.25
N GLY A 15 3.02 2.70 -16.04
CA GLY A 15 1.66 2.54 -16.56
C GLY A 15 0.60 2.80 -15.49
N ASP A 16 -0.38 1.89 -15.37
CA ASP A 16 -1.53 1.97 -14.46
C ASP A 16 -1.22 1.65 -12.99
N ASN A 17 0.03 1.28 -12.67
CA ASN A 17 0.43 0.83 -11.34
C ASN A 17 1.56 1.68 -10.76
N ILE A 18 1.50 1.91 -9.45
CA ILE A 18 2.58 2.44 -8.62
C ILE A 18 3.29 1.31 -7.89
N THR A 19 4.59 1.48 -7.70
CA THR A 19 5.39 0.63 -6.83
C THR A 19 5.81 1.42 -5.59
N PHE A 20 5.63 0.88 -4.40
CA PHE A 20 6.02 1.53 -3.15
C PHE A 20 6.66 0.52 -2.20
N GLU A 21 7.55 1.00 -1.34
CA GLU A 21 8.29 0.17 -0.41
C GLU A 21 7.80 0.39 1.02
N VAL A 22 7.54 -0.71 1.74
CA VAL A 22 7.12 -0.71 3.13
C VAL A 22 8.09 -1.53 3.97
N GLU A 23 8.29 -1.13 5.22
CA GLU A 23 9.10 -1.88 6.18
C GLU A 23 8.18 -2.60 7.17
N VAL A 24 8.21 -3.94 7.16
CA VAL A 24 7.39 -4.80 8.02
C VAL A 24 8.31 -5.72 8.78
N LYS A 25 8.29 -5.67 10.11
CA LYS A 25 9.13 -6.53 10.98
C LYS A 25 10.59 -6.61 10.52
N ASP A 26 11.22 -5.44 10.30
CA ASP A 26 12.61 -5.29 9.85
C ASP A 26 12.88 -5.78 8.40
N LYS A 27 11.84 -6.13 7.65
CA LYS A 27 11.93 -6.52 6.25
C LYS A 27 11.38 -5.42 5.36
N LYS A 28 12.22 -4.96 4.42
CA LYS A 28 11.77 -4.09 3.33
C LYS A 28 11.05 -4.92 2.28
N ILE A 29 9.80 -4.57 1.99
CA ILE A 29 8.96 -5.22 0.99
C ILE A 29 8.57 -4.20 -0.06
N THR A 30 8.78 -4.55 -1.32
CA THR A 30 8.30 -3.78 -2.46
C THR A 30 6.92 -4.31 -2.87
N LEU A 31 5.92 -3.44 -2.77
CA LEU A 31 4.52 -3.69 -3.15
C LEU A 31 4.21 -2.92 -4.43
N THR A 32 3.25 -3.43 -5.19
CA THR A 32 2.73 -2.81 -6.40
C THR A 32 1.22 -2.74 -6.29
N ALA A 33 0.63 -1.60 -6.60
CA ALA A 33 -0.80 -1.36 -6.55
C ALA A 33 -1.22 -0.46 -7.71
N PRO A 34 -2.50 -0.43 -8.10
CA PRO A 34 -2.97 0.53 -9.09
C PRO A 34 -2.70 1.96 -8.63
N ALA A 35 -2.35 2.84 -9.57
CA ALA A 35 -2.08 4.24 -9.33
C ALA A 35 -3.37 5.04 -9.03
N SER A 36 -4.52 4.50 -9.41
CA SER A 36 -5.84 5.11 -9.26
C SER A 36 -6.86 4.08 -8.80
N LEU A 37 -7.75 4.48 -7.89
CA LEU A 37 -8.85 3.61 -7.43
C LEU A 37 -9.88 3.34 -8.54
N ASP A 38 -9.90 4.14 -9.60
CA ASP A 38 -10.78 3.95 -10.76
C ASP A 38 -10.48 2.64 -11.52
N ASP A 39 -9.22 2.20 -11.51
CA ASP A 39 -8.80 0.92 -12.10
C ASP A 39 -8.98 -0.27 -11.13
N ALA A 40 -9.34 0.00 -9.87
CA ALA A 40 -9.58 -1.05 -8.89
C ALA A 40 -10.92 -1.78 -9.15
N PRO A 41 -11.06 -3.05 -8.72
CA PRO A 41 -12.33 -3.76 -8.83
C PRO A 41 -13.47 -2.97 -8.14
N VAL A 42 -14.67 -2.97 -8.72
CA VAL A 42 -15.86 -2.30 -8.13
C VAL A 42 -16.11 -2.72 -6.66
N ALA A 43 -15.79 -3.97 -6.33
CA ALA A 43 -15.86 -4.49 -4.96
C ALA A 43 -14.98 -3.71 -3.95
N THR A 44 -13.94 -3.02 -4.42
CA THR A 44 -13.07 -2.14 -3.62
C THR A 44 -13.83 -0.92 -3.13
N ALA A 45 -14.56 -0.24 -4.02
CA ALA A 45 -15.36 0.93 -3.68
C ALA A 45 -16.45 0.55 -2.66
N ILE A 46 -17.16 -0.55 -2.90
CA ILE A 46 -18.17 -1.08 -1.97
C ILE A 46 -17.55 -1.38 -0.60
N ALA A 47 -16.39 -2.04 -0.56
CA ALA A 47 -15.71 -2.34 0.70
C ALA A 47 -15.23 -1.07 1.43
N TRP A 48 -14.86 -0.02 0.69
CA TRP A 48 -14.50 1.28 1.26
C TRP A 48 -15.71 1.98 1.87
N GLU A 49 -16.85 2.00 1.16
CA GLU A 49 -18.12 2.56 1.64
C GLU A 49 -18.65 1.82 2.88
N GLU A 50 -18.44 0.50 2.96
CA GLU A 50 -18.80 -0.33 4.13
C GLU A 50 -17.79 -0.21 5.30
N GLU A 51 -16.84 0.72 5.25
CA GLU A 51 -15.77 0.90 6.25
C GLU A 51 -14.89 -0.36 6.44
N LYS A 52 -14.90 -1.28 5.47
CA LYS A 52 -14.07 -2.50 5.44
C LYS A 52 -12.73 -2.19 4.77
N PHE A 53 -12.00 -1.22 5.29
CA PHE A 53 -10.76 -0.70 4.70
C PHE A 53 -9.70 -1.78 4.44
N VAL A 54 -9.55 -2.75 5.36
CA VAL A 54 -8.63 -3.88 5.17
C VAL A 54 -9.02 -4.70 3.93
N LYS A 55 -10.31 -4.98 3.76
CA LYS A 55 -10.81 -5.72 2.59
C LYS A 55 -10.63 -4.91 1.31
N ALA A 56 -10.91 -3.61 1.34
CA ALA A 56 -10.70 -2.73 0.20
C ALA A 56 -9.24 -2.73 -0.25
N PHE A 57 -8.30 -2.53 0.69
CA PHE A 57 -6.87 -2.57 0.40
C PHE A 57 -6.35 -3.95 -0.02
N SER A 58 -6.90 -5.04 0.51
CA SER A 58 -6.60 -6.38 0.00
C SER A 58 -7.00 -6.56 -1.46
N LEU A 59 -8.09 -5.92 -1.90
CA LEU A 59 -8.55 -5.96 -3.29
C LEU A 59 -7.67 -5.09 -4.19
N ILE A 60 -7.26 -3.92 -3.73
CA ILE A 60 -6.33 -3.00 -4.43
C ILE A 60 -4.98 -3.67 -4.66
N LEU A 61 -4.39 -4.22 -3.60
CA LEU A 61 -3.07 -4.85 -3.65
C LEU A 61 -3.10 -6.21 -4.38
N GLY A 62 -4.26 -6.86 -4.37
CA GLY A 62 -4.44 -8.18 -4.97
C GLY A 62 -3.72 -9.31 -4.24
N PRO A 63 -3.94 -10.55 -4.69
CA PRO A 63 -3.52 -11.76 -3.97
C PRO A 63 -2.00 -11.92 -3.89
N GLN A 64 -1.25 -11.49 -4.90
CA GLN A 64 0.21 -11.64 -4.93
C GLN A 64 0.90 -10.76 -3.87
N GLN A 65 0.47 -9.50 -3.74
CA GLN A 65 1.08 -8.56 -2.80
C GLN A 65 0.63 -8.87 -1.36
N MET A 66 -0.62 -9.28 -1.18
CA MET A 66 -1.10 -9.82 0.10
C MET A 66 -0.26 -11.00 0.58
N GLN A 67 0.13 -11.93 -0.32
CA GLN A 67 1.03 -13.03 0.05
C GLN A 67 2.41 -12.55 0.48
N LYS A 68 2.99 -11.53 -0.17
CA LYS A 68 4.27 -10.94 0.28
C LYS A 68 4.18 -10.40 1.69
N LEU A 69 3.09 -9.70 2.01
CA LEU A 69 2.81 -9.18 3.35
C LEU A 69 2.67 -10.31 4.37
N THR A 70 1.90 -11.35 4.05
CA THR A 70 1.77 -12.55 4.91
C THR A 70 3.12 -13.23 5.13
N ASN A 71 3.93 -13.42 4.09
CA ASN A 71 5.25 -14.05 4.18
C ASN A 71 6.25 -13.22 5.00
N ALA A 72 6.11 -11.90 4.99
CA ALA A 72 6.88 -11.02 5.85
C ALA A 72 6.36 -11.00 7.30
N GLY A 73 5.19 -11.58 7.56
CA GLY A 73 4.56 -11.60 8.87
C GLY A 73 3.86 -10.30 9.22
N ALA A 74 3.39 -9.54 8.22
CA ALA A 74 2.60 -8.33 8.41
C ALA A 74 1.40 -8.61 9.31
N THR A 75 1.21 -7.74 10.29
CA THR A 75 0.05 -7.76 11.18
C THR A 75 -0.96 -6.72 10.72
N VAL A 76 -2.19 -6.79 11.27
CA VAL A 76 -3.21 -5.76 11.07
C VAL A 76 -2.68 -4.37 11.46
N ARG A 77 -1.80 -4.31 12.46
CA ARG A 77 -1.15 -3.07 12.90
C ARG A 77 -0.22 -2.49 11.84
N ASP A 78 0.64 -3.32 11.24
CA ASP A 78 1.51 -2.89 10.13
C ASP A 78 0.67 -2.42 8.92
N PHE A 79 -0.48 -3.05 8.72
CA PHE A 79 -1.40 -2.69 7.65
C PHE A 79 -1.92 -1.25 7.80
N THR A 80 -2.40 -0.90 8.98
CA THR A 80 -2.97 0.43 9.24
C THR A 80 -1.92 1.52 9.45
N GLU A 81 -0.77 1.19 10.05
CA GLU A 81 0.26 2.18 10.42
C GLU A 81 1.35 2.38 9.35
N VAL A 82 1.56 1.41 8.45
CA VAL A 82 2.66 1.46 7.47
C VAL A 82 2.14 1.32 6.05
N ILE A 83 1.34 0.29 5.77
CA ILE A 83 1.01 -0.10 4.39
C ILE A 83 -0.02 0.84 3.77
N MET A 84 -1.14 1.07 4.48
CA MET A 84 -2.16 2.03 4.05
C MET A 84 -1.58 3.45 3.86
N PRO A 85 -0.87 4.05 4.84
CA PRO A 85 -0.33 5.39 4.65
C PRO A 85 0.72 5.46 3.53
N ALA A 86 1.58 4.45 3.36
CA ALA A 86 2.54 4.44 2.27
C ALA A 86 1.87 4.40 0.88
N TYR A 87 0.77 3.66 0.74
CA TYR A 87 -0.02 3.67 -0.49
C TYR A 87 -0.75 5.01 -0.71
N THR A 88 -1.38 5.55 0.34
CA THR A 88 -2.07 6.85 0.26
C THR A 88 -1.11 7.98 -0.10
N GLU A 89 0.10 7.98 0.46
CA GLU A 89 1.17 8.92 0.11
C GLU A 89 1.64 8.71 -1.34
N ALA A 90 1.84 7.47 -1.76
CA ALA A 90 2.30 7.16 -3.11
C ALA A 90 1.25 7.44 -4.22
N THR A 91 -0.04 7.43 -3.87
CA THR A 91 -1.15 7.74 -4.80
C THR A 91 -1.63 9.19 -4.72
N GLY A 92 -1.20 9.95 -3.71
CA GLY A 92 -1.73 11.29 -3.46
C GLY A 92 -3.19 11.32 -3.00
N LEU A 93 -3.76 10.18 -2.60
CA LEU A 93 -5.14 10.07 -2.07
C LEU A 93 -5.31 10.69 -0.67
N GLY A 94 -4.25 11.26 -0.10
CA GLY A 94 -4.21 11.80 1.26
C GLY A 94 -4.03 13.31 1.36
N GLU A 95 -4.05 14.06 0.25
CA GLU A 95 -3.93 15.52 0.28
C GLU A 95 -5.24 16.17 -0.24
N ASP A 96 -6.14 16.49 0.71
CA ASP A 96 -6.82 17.80 0.81
C ASP A 96 -6.78 18.25 2.28
#